data_AF-F9ZE23-F1
#
_entry.id   AF-F9ZE23-F1
#
_cell.length_a   1.000
_cell.length_b   1.000
_cell.length_c   1.000
_cell.angle_alpha   90.00
_cell.angle_beta   90.00
_cell.angle_gamma   90.00
#
_symmetry.space_group_name_H-M   'P 1'
#
loop_
_entity.id
_entity.type
_entity.pdbx_description
1 polymer ?
#
loop_
_entity_poly.entity_id
_entity_poly.type
_entity_poly.pdbx_seq_one_letter_code
_entity_poly.pdbx_strand_id
1 'polypeptide(L)'
;MNPFPINMSDAIRKVSSPCEHEGLAEHYEDRSKKLNSIIKEHKKALSAYETLTSNHEKERSLSQHQSKILIDLYEQAAKINADTANSHRTIADEIK
;
A
#
# COMPACT_ATOMS: atom_id res chain seq x y z
N MET A 1 11.70 38.40 -10.85
CA MET A 1 11.73 37.56 -9.63
C MET A 1 10.55 36.61 -9.72
N ASN A 2 10.79 35.30 -9.61
CA ASN A 2 9.73 34.30 -9.71
C ASN A 2 8.90 34.33 -8.40
N PRO A 3 7.60 34.65 -8.42
CA PRO A 3 6.86 35.03 -7.20
C PRO A 3 6.48 33.86 -6.28
N PHE A 4 6.83 32.62 -6.61
CA PHE A 4 6.48 31.47 -5.77
C PHE A 4 7.64 30.47 -5.63
N PRO A 5 8.47 30.60 -4.58
CA PRO A 5 9.22 29.48 -4.03
C PRO A 5 8.41 28.77 -2.93
N ILE A 6 7.07 28.78 -3.01
CA ILE A 6 6.25 28.00 -2.08
C ILE A 6 6.25 26.57 -2.60
N ASN A 7 6.97 25.69 -1.93
CA ASN A 7 6.79 24.27 -2.07
C ASN A 7 5.33 23.95 -1.69
N MET A 8 4.48 23.74 -2.69
CA MET A 8 3.03 23.56 -2.51
C MET A 8 2.73 22.43 -1.53
N SER A 9 3.59 21.41 -1.44
CA SER A 9 3.49 20.32 -0.47
C SER A 9 3.58 20.81 0.98
N ASP A 10 4.45 21.77 1.27
CA ASP A 10 4.61 22.35 2.60
C ASP A 10 3.45 23.30 2.96
N ALA A 11 2.90 23.99 1.94
CA ALA A 11 1.71 24.82 2.12
C ALA A 11 0.46 23.96 2.40
N ILE A 12 0.26 22.85 1.67
CA ILE A 12 -0.84 21.92 1.92
C ILE A 12 -0.71 21.28 3.32
N ARG A 13 0.52 20.94 3.74
CA ARG A 13 0.85 20.49 5.11
C ARG A 13 0.47 21.49 6.20
N LYS A 14 0.61 22.79 5.94
CA LYS A 14 0.30 23.86 6.91
C LYS A 14 -1.16 24.30 6.92
N VAL A 15 -1.87 24.11 5.80
CA VAL A 15 -3.29 24.50 5.68
C VAL A 15 -4.22 23.46 6.30
N SER A 16 -3.83 22.18 6.26
CA SER A 16 -4.66 21.09 6.79
C SER A 16 -4.55 21.02 8.33
N SER A 17 -5.68 20.78 8.99
CA SER A 17 -5.77 20.60 10.45
C SER A 17 -5.21 19.25 10.92
N PRO A 18 -4.84 19.11 12.21
CA PRO A 18 -4.43 17.82 12.76
C PRO A 18 -5.46 16.70 12.52
N CYS A 19 -6.74 17.01 12.65
CA CYS A 19 -7.85 16.08 12.42
C CYS A 19 -7.90 15.57 10.97
N GLU A 20 -7.66 16.45 9.99
CA GLU A 20 -7.61 16.05 8.58
C GLU A 20 -6.43 15.12 8.28
N HIS A 21 -5.26 15.38 8.89
CA HIS A 21 -4.12 14.49 8.78
C HIS A 21 -4.35 13.14 9.49
N GLU A 22 -5.04 13.10 10.64
CA GLU A 22 -5.47 11.86 11.28
C GLU A 22 -6.41 11.05 10.38
N GLY A 23 -7.41 11.70 9.77
CA GLY A 23 -8.32 11.04 8.83
C GLY A 23 -7.60 10.47 7.59
N LEU A 24 -6.61 11.18 7.06
CA LEU A 24 -5.77 10.66 5.97
C LEU A 24 -4.92 9.47 6.44
N ALA A 25 -4.38 9.51 7.65
CA ALA A 25 -3.63 8.39 8.21
C ALA A 25 -4.48 7.13 8.32
N GLU A 26 -5.71 7.25 8.83
CA GLU A 26 -6.67 6.14 8.92
C GLU A 26 -7.00 5.57 7.53
N HIS A 27 -7.26 6.44 6.55
CA HIS A 27 -7.55 6.01 5.17
C HIS A 27 -6.43 5.14 4.58
N TYR A 28 -5.19 5.60 4.69
CA TYR A 28 -4.04 4.87 4.15
C TYR A 28 -3.73 3.60 4.95
N GLU A 29 -3.96 3.60 6.27
CA GLU A 29 -3.83 2.39 7.09
C GLU A 29 -4.84 1.31 6.68
N ASP A 30 -6.10 1.68 6.49
CA ASP A 30 -7.14 0.74 6.05
C ASP A 30 -6.85 0.17 4.66
N ARG A 31 -6.31 1.01 3.76
CA ARG A 31 -5.86 0.57 2.45
C ARG A 31 -4.69 -0.41 2.54
N SER A 32 -3.73 -0.19 3.44
CA SER A 32 -2.65 -1.13 3.72
C SER A 32 -3.19 -2.46 4.27
N LYS A 33 -4.12 -2.44 5.24
CA LYS A 33 -4.78 -3.64 5.79
C LYS A 33 -5.53 -4.44 4.73
N LYS A 34 -6.24 -3.76 3.83
CA LYS A 34 -6.95 -4.41 2.71
C LYS A 34 -5.96 -5.10 1.76
N LEU A 35 -4.86 -4.46 1.41
CA LEU A 35 -3.82 -5.06 0.57
C LEU A 35 -3.17 -6.27 1.26
N ASN A 36 -2.86 -6.19 2.56
CA ASN A 36 -2.36 -7.33 3.34
C ASN A 36 -3.32 -8.53 3.34
N SER A 37 -4.62 -8.28 3.38
CA SER A 37 -5.63 -9.35 3.25
C SER A 37 -5.61 -9.99 1.86
N ILE A 38 -5.50 -9.18 0.80
CA ILE A 38 -5.37 -9.67 -0.58
C ILE A 38 -4.08 -10.50 -0.76
N ILE A 39 -2.95 -10.02 -0.25
CA ILE A 39 -1.66 -10.74 -0.27
C ILE A 39 -1.80 -12.12 0.38
N LYS A 40 -2.48 -12.19 1.53
CA LYS A 40 -2.70 -13.46 2.24
C LYS A 40 -3.47 -14.46 1.40
N GLU A 41 -4.53 -14.02 0.70
CA GLU A 41 -5.30 -14.90 -0.19
C GLU A 41 -4.47 -15.36 -1.40
N HIS A 42 -3.68 -14.48 -2.01
CA HIS A 42 -2.79 -14.88 -3.10
C HIS A 42 -1.69 -15.86 -2.65
N LYS A 43 -1.10 -15.68 -1.46
CA LYS A 43 -0.13 -16.63 -0.89
C LYS A 43 -0.75 -18.00 -0.63
N LYS A 44 -2.01 -18.03 -0.15
CA LYS A 44 -2.77 -19.27 0.03
C LYS A 44 -3.09 -19.96 -1.30
N ALA A 45 -3.45 -19.20 -2.33
CA ALA A 45 -3.66 -19.76 -3.67
C ALA A 45 -2.35 -20.32 -4.25
N LEU A 46 -1.22 -19.63 -4.04
CA LEU A 46 0.09 -20.06 -4.50
C LEU A 46 0.54 -21.38 -3.84
N SER A 47 0.26 -21.58 -2.55
CA SER A 47 0.59 -22.85 -1.87
C SER A 47 -0.31 -24.00 -2.33
N ALA A 48 -1.58 -23.73 -2.66
CA ALA A 48 -2.46 -24.73 -3.31
C ALA A 48 -1.96 -25.11 -4.72
N TYR A 49 -1.42 -24.12 -5.45
CA TYR A 49 -0.36 -24.24 -6.44
C TYR A 49 0.51 -25.46 -6.20
N GLU A 50 1.41 -25.39 -5.23
CA GLU A 50 2.54 -26.30 -5.03
C GLU A 50 2.14 -27.75 -4.69
N THR A 51 0.92 -27.99 -4.18
CA THR A 51 0.46 -29.32 -3.76
C THR A 51 -0.26 -30.13 -4.84
N LEU A 52 -0.70 -29.50 -5.94
CA LEU A 52 -1.43 -30.16 -7.03
C LEU A 52 -0.50 -30.85 -8.03
N THR A 53 -0.45 -32.19 -8.05
CA THR A 53 0.13 -32.98 -9.16
C THR A 53 -0.86 -33.00 -10.34
N SER A 54 -0.78 -32.01 -11.23
CA SER A 54 -1.70 -31.88 -12.38
C SER A 54 -0.96 -32.03 -13.72
N ASN A 55 -1.64 -32.64 -14.69
CA ASN A 55 -1.20 -32.83 -16.08
C ASN A 55 -1.03 -31.51 -16.88
N HIS A 56 -1.37 -30.36 -16.27
CA HIS A 56 -1.35 -29.02 -16.89
C HIS A 56 -0.22 -28.12 -16.33
N GLU A 57 1.02 -28.61 -16.35
CA GLU A 57 2.19 -27.93 -15.77
C GLU A 57 2.41 -26.50 -16.29
N LYS A 58 2.18 -26.26 -17.59
CA LYS A 58 2.36 -24.93 -18.21
C LYS A 58 1.39 -23.89 -17.65
N GLU A 59 0.11 -24.23 -17.55
CA GLU A 59 -0.93 -23.33 -17.03
C GLU A 59 -0.69 -23.02 -15.55
N ARG A 60 -0.33 -24.04 -14.77
CA ARG A 60 0.05 -23.89 -13.36
C ARG A 60 1.25 -22.96 -13.19
N SER A 61 2.31 -23.15 -13.98
CA SER A 61 3.51 -22.30 -13.94
C SER A 61 3.19 -20.83 -14.26
N LEU A 62 2.35 -20.60 -15.28
CA LEU A 62 1.90 -19.24 -15.62
C LEU A 62 1.10 -18.60 -14.48
N SER A 63 0.13 -19.31 -13.91
CA SER A 63 -0.67 -18.80 -12.78
C SER A 63 0.17 -18.56 -11.52
N GLN A 64 1.16 -19.43 -11.24
CA GLN A 64 2.10 -19.24 -10.13
C GLN A 64 2.97 -17.99 -10.36
N HIS A 65 3.48 -17.79 -11.57
CA HIS A 65 4.27 -16.62 -11.92
C HIS A 65 3.47 -15.31 -11.79
N GLN A 66 2.25 -15.28 -12.35
CA GLN A 66 1.35 -14.14 -12.22
C GLN A 66 0.99 -13.84 -10.76
N SER A 67 0.74 -14.88 -9.95
CA SER A 67 0.42 -14.71 -8.53
C SER A 67 1.60 -14.12 -7.76
N LYS A 68 2.84 -14.53 -8.05
CA LYS A 68 4.05 -13.95 -7.42
C LYS A 68 4.19 -12.47 -7.76
N ILE A 69 4.02 -12.10 -9.03
CA ILE A 69 4.05 -10.67 -9.44
C ILE A 69 2.99 -9.85 -8.71
N LEU A 70 1.76 -10.36 -8.60
CA LEU A 70 0.68 -9.65 -7.89
C LEU A 70 0.98 -9.49 -6.40
N ILE A 71 1.54 -10.53 -5.76
CA ILE A 71 1.99 -10.45 -4.36
C ILE A 71 3.02 -9.34 -4.19
N ASP A 72 4.06 -9.31 -5.03
CA ASP A 72 5.14 -8.32 -4.93
C ASP A 72 4.62 -6.89 -5.14
N LEU A 73 3.70 -6.69 -6.09
CA LEU A 73 3.07 -5.39 -6.33
C LEU A 73 2.20 -4.95 -5.15
N TYR A 74 1.42 -5.86 -4.58
CA TYR A 74 0.58 -5.54 -3.43
C TYR A 74 1.40 -5.30 -2.17
N GLU A 75 2.51 -6.01 -1.96
CA GLU A 75 3.41 -5.78 -0.82
C GLU A 75 4.04 -4.39 -0.90
N GLN A 76 4.53 -3.99 -2.08
CA GLN A 76 5.03 -2.63 -2.31
C GLN A 76 3.95 -1.58 -2.05
N ALA A 77 2.74 -1.79 -2.58
CA ALA A 77 1.62 -0.89 -2.35
C ALA A 77 1.23 -0.83 -0.86
N ALA A 78 1.17 -1.95 -0.16
CA ALA A 78 0.82 -2.02 1.26
C ALA A 78 1.84 -1.24 2.10
N LYS A 79 3.13 -1.37 1.77
CA LYS A 79 4.22 -0.61 2.40
C LYS A 79 4.08 0.90 2.17
N ILE A 80 3.89 1.33 0.92
CA ILE A 80 3.71 2.75 0.59
C ILE A 80 2.53 3.36 1.34
N ASN A 81 1.40 2.63 1.43
CA ASN A 81 0.23 3.08 2.18
C ASN A 81 0.53 3.16 3.68
N ALA A 82 1.22 2.19 4.26
CA ALA A 82 1.63 2.24 5.67
C ALA A 82 2.59 3.41 5.96
N ASP A 83 3.59 3.63 5.10
CA ASP A 83 4.56 4.72 5.23
C ASP A 83 3.85 6.09 5.11
N THR A 84 2.88 6.20 4.21
CA THR A 84 2.08 7.42 4.01
C THR A 84 1.15 7.69 5.20
N ALA A 85 0.52 6.64 5.75
CA ALA A 85 -0.27 6.74 6.97
C ALA A 85 0.58 7.23 8.15
N ASN A 86 1.77 6.66 8.32
CA ASN A 86 2.71 7.08 9.36
C ASN A 86 3.17 8.52 9.16
N SER A 87 3.46 8.92 7.92
CA SER A 87 3.82 10.31 7.60
C SER A 87 2.73 11.26 8.09
N HIS A 88 1.46 11.03 7.72
CA HIS A 88 0.34 11.85 8.16
C HIS A 88 0.16 11.91 9.68
N ARG A 89 0.38 10.81 10.42
CA ARG A 89 0.39 10.83 11.90
C ARG A 89 1.48 11.76 12.44
N THR A 90 2.70 11.64 11.92
CA THR A 90 3.80 12.52 12.31
C THR A 90 3.46 13.98 12.05
N ILE A 91 2.82 14.30 10.92
CA ILE A 91 2.37 15.69 10.64
C ILE A 91 1.34 16.13 11.67
N ALA A 92 0.30 15.33 11.91
CA ALA A 92 -0.76 15.68 12.85
C ALA A 92 -0.19 15.96 14.24
N ASP A 93 0.78 15.16 14.69
CA ASP A 93 1.45 15.36 15.99
C ASP A 93 2.38 16.57 16.02
N GLU A 94 3.01 16.93 14.89
CA GLU A 94 3.85 18.13 14.77
C GLU A 94 3.06 19.45 14.78
N ILE A 95 1.80 19.42 14.32
CA ILE A 95 0.96 20.62 14.19
C ILE A 95 -0.11 20.77 15.29
N LYS A 96 -0.21 19.79 16.21
CA LYS A 96 -1.02 19.88 17.44
C LYS A 96 -0.45 20.92 18.40
#